data_AF-A0A523RFC8-F1
#
_entry.id   AF-A0A523RFC8-F1
#
_cell.length_a   1.000
_cell.length_b   1.000
_cell.length_c   1.000
_cell.angle_alpha   90.00
_cell.angle_beta   90.00
_cell.angle_gamma   90.00
#
_symmetry.space_group_name_H-M   'P 1'
#
loop_
_entity.id
_entity.type
_entity.pdbx_description
1 polymer ?
#
loop_
_entity_poly.entity_id
_entity_poly.type
_entity_poly.pdbx_seq_one_letter_code
_entity_poly.pdbx_strand_id
1 'polypeptide(L)'
;MDKRSLGIFLAVLGVIFLGISGITIWSMFFDYDVSKGVLIILSIPLMAFSFTTIFFGIYLITQTKLGVKAKGLILIIDGMIPIICSIYAMADSRLDAINELRTLVLLPLTLVGIFILIYGVFLVTADIYIDSDTTKKRANQILGLISIVIGLVNIISFVVLIATSGEQPIILSFFWLLLGVIFVYFGIHLIIKKVEDKKKYSKKKK
;
A
#
# COMPACT_ATOMS: atom_id res chain seq x y z
N MET A 1 -10.02 13.96 -3.91
CA MET A 1 -9.46 13.75 -2.56
C MET A 1 -8.50 14.89 -2.25
N ASP A 2 -8.48 15.41 -1.02
CA ASP A 2 -7.55 16.49 -0.65
C ASP A 2 -6.09 16.03 -0.78
N LYS A 3 -5.21 16.92 -1.27
CA LYS A 3 -3.83 16.60 -1.68
C LYS A 3 -3.05 15.94 -0.54
N ARG A 4 -3.32 16.39 0.68
CA ARG A 4 -2.67 15.96 1.91
C ARG A 4 -3.03 14.54 2.33
N SER A 5 -4.26 14.08 2.11
CA SER A 5 -4.67 12.75 2.58
C SER A 5 -4.08 11.60 1.75
N LEU A 6 -3.78 11.83 0.46
CA LEU A 6 -3.06 10.84 -0.37
C LEU A 6 -1.62 10.68 0.09
N GLY A 7 -0.93 11.81 0.30
CA GLY A 7 0.45 11.79 0.77
C GLY A 7 0.58 11.20 2.17
N ILE A 8 -0.37 11.47 3.08
CA ILE A 8 -0.43 10.83 4.40
C ILE A 8 -0.63 9.31 4.25
N PHE A 9 -1.55 8.87 3.39
CA PHE A 9 -1.77 7.45 3.15
C PHE A 9 -0.48 6.74 2.69
N LEU A 10 0.22 7.29 1.70
CA LEU A 10 1.50 6.72 1.23
C LEU A 10 2.55 6.74 2.34
N ALA A 11 2.73 7.85 3.05
CA ALA A 11 3.72 7.93 4.11
C ALA A 11 3.48 6.89 5.22
N VAL A 12 2.22 6.73 5.64
CA VAL A 12 1.85 5.73 6.65
C VAL A 12 2.06 4.30 6.12
N LEU A 13 1.67 4.04 4.87
CA LEU A 13 1.89 2.75 4.22
C LEU A 13 3.38 2.39 4.18
N GLY A 14 4.23 3.32 3.77
CA GLY A 14 5.68 3.11 3.73
C GLY A 14 6.27 2.87 5.11
N VAL A 15 5.84 3.62 6.14
CA VAL A 15 6.29 3.38 7.54
C VAL A 15 5.93 1.97 8.02
N ILE A 16 4.75 1.44 7.66
CA ILE A 16 4.37 0.06 8.00
C ILE A 16 5.30 -0.94 7.34
N PHE A 17 5.56 -0.78 6.04
CA PHE A 17 6.49 -1.66 5.33
C PHE A 17 7.93 -1.55 5.85
N LEU A 18 8.36 -0.36 6.29
CA LEU A 18 9.65 -0.18 6.97
C LEU A 18 9.71 -0.97 8.27
N GLY A 19 8.62 -0.93 9.05
CA GLY A 19 8.50 -1.70 10.29
C GLY A 19 8.55 -3.21 10.03
N ILE A 20 7.78 -3.70 9.05
CA ILE A 20 7.81 -5.12 8.61
C ILE A 20 9.24 -5.50 8.26
N SER A 21 9.92 -4.71 7.44
CA SER A 21 11.29 -4.98 7.03
C SER A 21 12.28 -4.96 8.20
N GLY A 22 12.20 -3.95 9.07
CA GLY A 22 13.07 -3.83 10.25
C GLY A 22 12.92 -5.01 11.20
N ILE A 23 11.70 -5.49 11.42
CA ILE A 23 11.43 -6.69 12.25
C ILE A 23 11.91 -7.97 11.56
N THR A 24 11.78 -8.04 10.24
CA THR A 24 12.26 -9.17 9.43
C THR A 24 13.79 -9.27 9.47
N ILE A 25 14.50 -8.15 9.52
CA ILE A 25 15.95 -8.11 9.74
C ILE A 25 16.29 -8.42 11.21
N TRP A 26 15.55 -7.82 12.15
CA TRP A 26 15.79 -8.03 13.58
C TRP A 26 15.67 -9.51 13.95
N SER A 27 14.66 -10.21 13.44
CA SER A 27 14.39 -11.61 13.79
C SER A 27 15.55 -12.57 13.49
N MET A 28 16.51 -12.17 12.65
CA MET A 28 17.74 -12.93 12.40
C MET A 28 18.70 -13.00 13.59
N PHE A 29 18.68 -11.98 14.45
CA PHE A 29 19.62 -11.87 15.57
C PHE A 29 19.19 -12.71 16.78
N PHE A 30 18.02 -13.34 16.73
CA PHE A 30 17.57 -14.31 17.74
C PHE A 30 17.69 -15.73 17.17
N ASP A 31 18.49 -16.58 17.82
CA ASP A 31 18.76 -17.99 17.45
C ASP A 31 19.13 -18.18 15.97
N TYR A 32 20.27 -17.63 15.56
CA TYR A 32 20.70 -17.58 14.16
C TYR A 32 20.76 -18.97 13.49
N ASP A 33 19.99 -19.12 12.42
CA ASP A 33 20.00 -20.26 11.50
C ASP A 33 20.16 -19.72 10.06
N VAL A 34 20.77 -20.51 9.17
CA VAL A 34 20.99 -20.17 7.75
C VAL A 34 19.67 -19.82 7.05
N SER A 35 18.56 -20.48 7.46
CA SER A 35 17.19 -20.17 7.01
C SER A 35 16.76 -18.74 7.34
N LYS A 36 17.25 -18.18 8.46
CA LYS A 36 16.99 -16.80 8.89
C LYS A 36 17.79 -15.81 8.08
N GLY A 37 19.03 -16.10 7.69
CA GLY A 37 19.86 -15.20 6.85
C GLY A 37 19.22 -14.86 5.50
N VAL A 38 18.35 -15.75 4.99
CA VAL A 38 17.58 -15.55 3.76
C VAL A 38 16.50 -14.46 3.90
N LEU A 39 16.05 -14.12 5.13
CA LEU A 39 15.04 -13.08 5.35
C LEU A 39 15.52 -11.67 4.96
N ILE A 40 16.82 -11.44 4.78
CA ILE A 40 17.40 -10.16 4.34
C ILE A 40 17.00 -9.95 2.89
N ILE A 41 17.03 -11.02 2.10
CA ILE A 41 16.66 -11.00 0.68
C ILE A 41 15.19 -10.60 0.54
N LEU A 42 14.33 -11.04 1.46
CA LEU A 42 12.92 -10.65 1.53
C LEU A 42 12.71 -9.22 2.06
N SER A 43 13.60 -8.75 2.94
CA SER A 43 13.54 -7.42 3.57
C SER A 43 13.91 -6.28 2.61
N ILE A 44 14.85 -6.52 1.69
CA ILE A 44 15.29 -5.55 0.68
C ILE A 44 14.12 -4.98 -0.16
N PRO A 45 13.26 -5.81 -0.79
CA PRO A 45 12.14 -5.29 -1.56
C PRO A 45 11.14 -4.50 -0.72
N LEU A 46 10.94 -4.88 0.56
CA LEU A 46 10.11 -4.12 1.49
C LEU A 46 10.73 -2.75 1.85
N MET A 47 12.05 -2.69 2.07
CA MET A 47 12.76 -1.42 2.32
C MET A 47 12.71 -0.50 1.10
N ALA A 48 12.98 -1.05 -0.08
CA ALA A 48 13.00 -0.30 -1.32
C ALA A 48 11.64 0.38 -1.56
N PHE A 49 10.55 -0.41 -1.47
CA PHE A 49 9.19 0.14 -1.56
C PHE A 49 8.91 1.16 -0.45
N SER A 50 9.20 0.81 0.80
CA SER A 50 8.97 1.70 1.95
C SER A 50 9.61 3.09 1.74
N PHE A 51 10.91 3.15 1.40
CA PHE A 51 11.60 4.41 1.26
C PHE A 51 11.04 5.25 0.11
N THR A 52 10.72 4.63 -1.02
CA THR A 52 10.16 5.35 -2.17
C THR A 52 8.76 5.86 -1.86
N THR A 53 7.94 5.06 -1.20
CA THR A 53 6.57 5.43 -0.81
C THR A 53 6.55 6.51 0.27
N ILE A 54 7.46 6.47 1.25
CA ILE A 54 7.63 7.55 2.24
C ILE A 54 8.06 8.84 1.54
N PHE A 55 9.06 8.77 0.66
CA PHE A 55 9.56 9.92 -0.08
C PHE A 55 8.44 10.56 -0.92
N PHE A 56 7.73 9.77 -1.71
CA PHE A 56 6.61 10.26 -2.51
C PHE A 56 5.45 10.75 -1.64
N GLY A 57 5.16 10.09 -0.52
CA GLY A 57 4.17 10.54 0.45
C GLY A 57 4.47 11.93 1.00
N ILE A 58 5.69 12.15 1.48
CA ILE A 58 6.17 13.46 1.97
C ILE A 58 6.17 14.50 0.85
N TYR A 59 6.59 14.13 -0.36
CA TYR A 59 6.58 15.01 -1.52
C TYR A 59 5.15 15.48 -1.84
N LEU A 60 4.17 14.57 -1.82
CA LEU A 60 2.76 14.91 -2.04
C LEU A 60 2.15 15.76 -0.91
N ILE A 61 2.61 15.60 0.33
CA ILE A 61 2.19 16.44 1.47
C ILE A 61 2.72 17.87 1.33
N THR A 62 3.99 18.01 0.96
CA THR A 62 4.71 19.31 0.95
C THR A 62 4.42 20.14 -0.30
N GLN A 63 4.15 19.51 -1.45
CA GLN A 63 3.95 20.20 -2.71
C GLN A 63 2.47 20.58 -2.94
N THR A 64 2.11 21.80 -2.57
CA THR A 64 0.75 22.33 -2.67
C THR A 64 0.29 22.58 -4.12
N LYS A 65 1.21 22.74 -5.07
CA LYS A 65 0.93 23.11 -6.48
C LYS A 65 0.97 21.95 -7.49
N LEU A 66 1.24 20.71 -7.07
CA LEU A 66 1.20 19.57 -8.00
C LEU A 66 -0.19 19.40 -8.64
N GLY A 67 -0.20 19.36 -9.96
CA GLY A 67 -1.37 19.01 -10.78
C GLY A 67 -1.76 17.54 -10.63
N VAL A 68 -2.98 17.18 -11.02
CA VAL A 68 -3.52 15.82 -10.85
C VAL A 68 -2.72 14.81 -11.67
N LYS A 69 -2.38 15.14 -12.92
CA LYS A 69 -1.51 14.32 -13.79
C LYS A 69 -0.17 13.94 -13.15
N ALA A 70 0.53 14.91 -12.55
CA ALA A 70 1.82 14.67 -11.92
C ALA A 70 1.71 13.70 -10.73
N LYS A 71 0.61 13.77 -9.97
CA LYS A 71 0.32 12.83 -8.87
C LYS A 71 0.03 11.43 -9.39
N GLY A 72 -0.76 11.35 -10.46
CA GLY A 72 -1.03 10.07 -11.11
C GLY A 72 0.26 9.39 -11.57
N LEU A 73 1.19 10.15 -12.17
CA LEU A 73 2.51 9.64 -12.55
C LEU A 73 3.35 9.18 -11.36
N ILE A 74 3.36 9.95 -10.26
CA ILE A 74 4.05 9.55 -9.02
C ILE A 74 3.50 8.21 -8.52
N LEU A 75 2.18 8.05 -8.47
CA LEU A 75 1.56 6.80 -8.06
C LEU A 75 1.89 5.66 -9.03
N ILE A 76 1.90 5.89 -10.34
CA ILE A 76 2.29 4.83 -11.30
C ILE A 76 3.72 4.36 -11.01
N ILE A 77 4.67 5.28 -10.81
CA ILE A 77 6.05 4.93 -10.48
C ILE A 77 6.13 4.20 -9.14
N ASP A 78 5.47 4.71 -8.11
CA ASP A 78 5.45 4.11 -6.76
C ASP A 78 4.81 2.71 -6.77
N GLY A 79 3.77 2.48 -7.58
CA GLY A 79 3.10 1.19 -7.72
C GLY A 79 3.90 0.16 -8.53
N MET A 80 4.79 0.58 -9.43
CA MET A 80 5.66 -0.33 -10.19
C MET A 80 6.76 -0.95 -9.32
N ILE A 81 7.32 -0.18 -8.38
CA ILE A 81 8.42 -0.61 -7.50
C ILE A 81 8.10 -1.90 -6.75
N PRO A 82 7.00 -2.03 -5.99
CA PRO A 82 6.68 -3.24 -5.24
C PRO A 82 6.38 -4.44 -6.16
N ILE A 83 5.87 -4.22 -7.38
CA ILE A 83 5.64 -5.28 -8.36
C ILE A 83 6.98 -5.85 -8.86
N ILE A 84 7.90 -4.98 -9.30
CA ILE A 84 9.23 -5.39 -9.77
C ILE A 84 10.00 -6.09 -8.63
N CYS A 85 9.95 -5.52 -7.43
CA CYS A 85 10.51 -6.08 -6.22
C CYS A 85 9.97 -7.49 -5.91
N SER A 86 8.65 -7.68 -6.05
CA SER A 86 8.01 -8.97 -5.80
C SER A 86 8.36 -10.01 -6.86
N ILE A 87 8.42 -9.62 -8.15
CA ILE A 87 8.85 -10.52 -9.22
C ILE A 87 10.30 -10.96 -9.00
N TYR A 88 11.19 -10.02 -8.65
CA TYR A 88 12.59 -10.32 -8.37
C TYR A 88 12.72 -11.31 -7.20
N ALA A 89 12.01 -11.07 -6.09
CA ALA A 89 12.05 -11.96 -4.94
C ALA A 89 11.36 -13.31 -5.19
N MET A 90 10.33 -13.37 -6.06
CA MET A 90 9.76 -14.65 -6.49
C MET A 90 10.73 -15.49 -7.33
N ALA A 91 11.57 -14.84 -8.14
CA ALA A 91 12.54 -15.51 -9.00
C ALA A 91 13.84 -15.92 -8.28
N ASP A 92 14.05 -15.47 -7.04
CA ASP A 92 15.26 -15.80 -6.26
C ASP A 92 15.12 -17.19 -5.62
N SER A 93 15.88 -18.16 -6.14
CA SER A 93 15.88 -19.55 -5.68
C SER A 93 16.38 -19.72 -4.24
N ARG A 94 17.12 -18.74 -3.69
CA ARG A 94 17.54 -18.79 -2.28
C ARG A 94 16.35 -18.70 -1.33
N LEU A 95 15.23 -18.12 -1.78
CA LEU A 95 14.00 -18.02 -1.00
C LEU A 95 13.14 -19.29 -1.04
N ASP A 96 13.53 -20.33 -1.78
CA ASP A 96 12.76 -21.59 -1.85
C ASP A 96 12.69 -22.30 -0.49
N ALA A 97 13.71 -22.15 0.35
CA ALA A 97 13.73 -22.66 1.71
C ALA A 97 12.64 -22.03 2.62
N ILE A 98 12.12 -20.86 2.25
CA ILE A 98 11.08 -20.13 2.98
C ILE A 98 9.87 -19.81 2.09
N ASN A 99 9.54 -20.69 1.14
CA ASN A 99 8.56 -20.43 0.08
C ASN A 99 7.16 -20.00 0.57
N GLU A 100 6.70 -20.56 1.69
CA GLU A 100 5.42 -20.18 2.30
C GLU A 100 5.44 -18.74 2.80
N LEU A 101 6.49 -18.37 3.53
CA LEU A 101 6.71 -17.01 4.02
C LEU A 101 6.95 -16.03 2.85
N ARG A 102 7.71 -16.45 1.83
CA ARG A 102 7.92 -15.69 0.58
C ARG A 102 6.58 -15.31 -0.03
N THR A 103 5.70 -16.28 -0.23
CA THR A 103 4.39 -16.04 -0.85
C THR A 103 3.54 -15.11 0.02
N LEU A 104 3.56 -15.32 1.34
CA LEU A 104 2.76 -14.55 2.27
C LEU A 104 3.18 -13.08 2.38
N VAL A 105 4.46 -12.78 2.21
CA VAL A 105 4.98 -11.40 2.25
C VAL A 105 4.84 -10.72 0.88
N LEU A 106 5.15 -11.43 -0.21
CA LEU A 106 5.18 -10.84 -1.55
C LEU A 106 3.79 -10.64 -2.15
N LEU A 107 2.80 -11.48 -1.80
CA LEU A 107 1.44 -11.33 -2.33
C LEU A 107 0.80 -10.00 -1.86
N PRO A 108 0.76 -9.66 -0.56
CA PRO A 108 0.33 -8.35 -0.09
C PRO A 108 1.09 -7.20 -0.76
N LEU A 109 2.42 -7.28 -0.83
CA LEU A 109 3.26 -6.25 -1.46
C LEU A 109 2.85 -6.03 -2.93
N THR A 110 2.61 -7.11 -3.66
CA THR A 110 2.14 -7.06 -5.05
C THR A 110 0.75 -6.44 -5.17
N LEU A 111 -0.19 -6.84 -4.31
CA LEU A 111 -1.56 -6.30 -4.30
C LEU A 111 -1.56 -4.79 -4.00
N VAL A 112 -0.73 -4.35 -3.05
CA VAL A 112 -0.52 -2.94 -2.77
C VAL A 112 0.01 -2.20 -3.99
N GLY A 113 1.01 -2.75 -4.67
CA GLY A 113 1.56 -2.20 -5.91
C GLY A 113 0.52 -2.03 -7.01
N ILE A 114 -0.25 -3.08 -7.27
CA ILE A 114 -1.34 -3.09 -8.25
C ILE A 114 -2.37 -2.01 -7.91
N PHE A 115 -2.77 -1.90 -6.63
CA PHE A 115 -3.71 -0.87 -6.21
C PHE A 115 -3.20 0.54 -6.46
N ILE A 116 -1.97 0.83 -6.06
CA ILE A 116 -1.35 2.15 -6.26
C ILE A 116 -1.26 2.48 -7.76
N LEU A 117 -0.91 1.49 -8.59
CA LEU A 117 -0.84 1.64 -10.04
C LEU A 117 -2.21 1.95 -10.65
N ILE A 118 -3.25 1.19 -10.28
CA ILE A 118 -4.64 1.44 -10.72
C ILE A 118 -5.09 2.84 -10.29
N TYR A 119 -4.78 3.24 -9.05
CA TYR A 119 -5.08 4.58 -8.56
C TYR A 119 -4.37 5.65 -9.42
N GLY A 120 -3.08 5.46 -9.70
CA GLY A 120 -2.30 6.36 -10.53
C GLY A 120 -2.86 6.54 -11.94
N VAL A 121 -3.16 5.43 -12.62
CA VAL A 121 -3.81 5.43 -13.94
C VAL A 121 -5.15 6.15 -13.88
N PHE A 122 -5.95 5.92 -12.84
CA PHE A 122 -7.21 6.62 -12.64
C PHE A 122 -7.01 8.14 -12.50
N LEU A 123 -6.03 8.60 -11.72
CA LEU A 123 -5.75 10.04 -11.61
C LEU A 123 -5.33 10.67 -12.93
N VAL A 124 -4.50 10.00 -13.72
CA VAL A 124 -4.09 10.52 -15.04
C VAL A 124 -5.28 10.58 -16.00
N THR A 125 -6.08 9.52 -16.06
CA THR A 125 -7.24 9.44 -16.98
C THR A 125 -8.38 10.36 -16.56
N ALA A 126 -8.61 10.56 -15.26
CA ALA A 126 -9.64 11.46 -14.75
C ALA A 126 -9.36 12.94 -15.03
N ASP A 127 -8.10 13.32 -15.22
CA ASP A 127 -7.68 14.67 -15.59
C ASP A 127 -7.88 14.95 -17.09
N ILE A 128 -7.78 13.90 -17.93
CA ILE A 128 -7.79 14.03 -19.40
C ILE A 128 -9.18 13.78 -20.00
N TYR A 129 -9.93 12.82 -19.47
CA TYR A 129 -11.12 12.27 -20.17
C TYR A 129 -12.41 12.34 -19.35
N ILE A 130 -12.33 12.51 -18.04
CA ILE A 130 -13.51 12.44 -17.17
C ILE A 130 -13.91 13.86 -16.77
N ASP A 131 -14.84 14.44 -17.52
CA ASP A 131 -15.33 15.79 -17.23
C ASP A 131 -16.50 15.79 -16.21
N SER A 132 -17.21 14.66 -16.07
CA SER A 132 -18.38 14.58 -15.20
C SER A 132 -18.06 14.23 -13.73
N ASP A 133 -18.67 14.98 -12.81
CA ASP A 133 -18.61 14.74 -11.36
C ASP A 133 -19.18 13.38 -10.94
N THR A 134 -20.16 12.86 -11.69
CA THR A 134 -20.80 11.57 -11.41
C THR A 134 -19.87 10.40 -11.71
N THR A 135 -19.10 10.47 -12.80
CA THR A 135 -18.12 9.45 -13.18
C THR A 135 -16.92 9.46 -12.23
N LYS A 136 -16.40 10.64 -11.85
CA LYS A 136 -15.34 10.76 -10.82
C LYS A 136 -15.76 10.13 -9.49
N LYS A 137 -17.02 10.34 -9.09
CA LYS A 137 -17.56 9.71 -7.89
C LYS A 137 -17.60 8.19 -7.99
N ARG A 138 -18.19 7.64 -9.06
CA ARG A 138 -18.31 6.18 -9.22
C ARG A 138 -16.94 5.53 -9.19
N ALA A 139 -15.95 6.12 -9.84
CA ALA A 139 -14.60 5.60 -9.83
C ALA A 139 -13.93 5.66 -8.44
N ASN A 140 -14.10 6.75 -7.67
CA ASN A 140 -13.62 6.77 -6.28
C ASN A 140 -14.28 5.68 -5.41
N GLN A 141 -15.56 5.36 -5.65
CA GLN A 141 -16.24 4.27 -4.96
C GLN A 141 -15.66 2.90 -5.34
N ILE A 142 -15.35 2.70 -6.63
CA ILE A 142 -14.70 1.48 -7.11
C ILE A 142 -13.31 1.33 -6.50
N LEU A 143 -12.49 2.39 -6.52
CA LEU A 143 -11.17 2.39 -5.86
C LEU A 143 -11.29 2.11 -4.36
N GLY A 144 -12.30 2.70 -3.70
CA GLY A 144 -12.57 2.44 -2.29
C GLY A 144 -12.93 0.99 -2.01
N LEU A 145 -13.75 0.38 -2.88
CA LEU A 145 -14.10 -1.04 -2.79
C LEU A 145 -12.87 -1.94 -2.99
N ILE A 146 -12.05 -1.68 -4.01
CA ILE A 146 -10.81 -2.43 -4.27
C ILE A 146 -9.88 -2.34 -3.05
N SER A 147 -9.74 -1.14 -2.47
CA SER A 147 -8.92 -0.92 -1.27
C SER A 147 -9.42 -1.74 -0.08
N ILE A 148 -10.73 -1.78 0.17
CA ILE A 148 -11.34 -2.61 1.22
C ILE A 148 -11.07 -4.09 0.97
N VAL A 149 -11.26 -4.58 -0.27
CA VAL A 149 -11.03 -5.99 -0.62
C VAL A 149 -9.58 -6.39 -0.34
N ILE A 150 -8.61 -5.57 -0.76
CA ILE A 150 -7.18 -5.81 -0.47
C ILE A 150 -6.93 -5.82 1.04
N GLY A 151 -7.54 -4.88 1.77
CA GLY A 151 -7.44 -4.84 3.23
C GLY A 151 -7.96 -6.12 3.89
N LEU A 152 -9.11 -6.62 3.45
CA LEU A 152 -9.71 -7.87 3.94
C LEU A 152 -8.85 -9.09 3.60
N VAL A 153 -8.30 -9.17 2.38
CA VAL A 153 -7.37 -10.24 2.00
C VAL A 153 -6.17 -10.26 2.94
N ASN A 154 -5.58 -9.10 3.25
CA ASN A 154 -4.44 -9.02 4.18
C ASN A 154 -4.81 -9.44 5.61
N ILE A 155 -6.01 -9.08 6.09
CA ILE A 155 -6.50 -9.52 7.40
C ILE A 155 -6.71 -11.04 7.42
N ILE A 156 -7.30 -11.61 6.37
CA ILE A 156 -7.53 -13.06 6.29
C ILE A 156 -6.19 -13.80 6.23
N SER A 157 -5.24 -13.34 5.42
CA SER A 157 -3.89 -13.91 5.37
C SER A 157 -3.20 -13.89 6.73
N PHE A 158 -3.38 -12.80 7.50
CA PHE A 158 -2.90 -12.72 8.89
C PHE A 158 -3.56 -13.76 9.81
N VAL A 159 -4.89 -13.91 9.76
CA VAL A 159 -5.62 -14.89 10.59
C VAL A 159 -5.18 -16.31 10.27
N VAL A 160 -5.05 -16.64 8.99
CA VAL A 160 -4.57 -17.96 8.53
C VAL A 160 -3.18 -18.23 9.06
N LEU A 161 -2.26 -17.26 8.97
CA LEU A 161 -0.88 -17.40 9.44
C LEU A 161 -0.80 -17.67 10.94
N ILE A 162 -1.55 -16.93 11.77
CA ILE A 162 -1.58 -17.18 13.22
C ILE A 162 -2.16 -18.57 13.53
N ALA A 163 -3.18 -19.00 12.79
CA ALA A 163 -3.83 -20.29 13.02
C ALA A 163 -2.96 -21.49 12.62
N THR A 164 -2.13 -21.35 11.58
CA THR A 164 -1.31 -22.46 11.06
C THR A 164 0.09 -22.54 11.66
N SER A 165 0.58 -21.45 12.27
CA SER A 165 1.96 -21.39 12.74
C SER A 165 2.07 -20.75 14.11
N GLY A 166 1.92 -21.58 15.15
CA GLY A 166 2.00 -21.18 16.56
C GLY A 166 3.35 -20.60 17.01
N GLU A 167 4.38 -20.67 16.16
CA GLU A 167 5.72 -20.13 16.41
C GLU A 167 6.07 -18.89 15.58
N GLN A 168 5.16 -18.40 14.73
CA GLN A 168 5.49 -17.23 13.92
C GLN A 168 5.58 -15.94 14.75
N PRO A 169 6.49 -15.02 14.40
CA PRO A 169 6.72 -13.81 15.17
C PRO A 169 5.44 -12.96 15.17
N ILE A 170 4.72 -12.96 16.30
CA ILE A 170 3.48 -12.22 16.57
C ILE A 170 3.58 -10.76 16.10
N ILE A 171 4.77 -10.18 16.22
CA ILE A 171 5.08 -8.81 15.81
C ILE A 171 4.96 -8.64 14.29
N LEU A 172 5.47 -9.56 13.47
CA LEU A 172 5.35 -9.49 12.00
C LEU A 172 3.87 -9.55 11.57
N SER A 173 3.12 -10.44 12.22
CA SER A 173 1.68 -10.61 12.01
C SER A 173 0.93 -9.32 12.34
N PHE A 174 1.27 -8.62 13.42
CA PHE A 174 0.63 -7.35 13.78
C PHE A 174 0.74 -6.27 12.70
N PHE A 175 1.88 -6.17 12.00
CA PHE A 175 2.03 -5.19 10.92
C PHE A 175 1.17 -5.53 9.69
N TRP A 176 0.93 -6.82 9.41
CA TRP A 176 0.00 -7.25 8.37
C TRP A 176 -1.45 -6.88 8.69
N LEU A 177 -1.85 -7.06 9.95
CA LEU A 177 -3.15 -6.59 10.43
C LEU A 177 -3.27 -5.07 10.29
N LEU A 178 -2.24 -4.32 10.70
CA LEU A 178 -2.23 -2.86 10.61
C LEU A 178 -2.35 -2.39 9.16
N LEU A 179 -1.64 -3.04 8.23
CA LEU A 179 -1.76 -2.77 6.81
C LEU A 179 -3.20 -2.99 6.33
N GLY A 180 -3.80 -4.13 6.69
CA GLY A 180 -5.21 -4.43 6.37
C GLY A 180 -6.19 -3.37 6.86
N VAL A 181 -6.07 -2.96 8.13
CA VAL A 181 -6.90 -1.92 8.75
C VAL A 181 -6.78 -0.59 8.01
N ILE A 182 -5.57 -0.21 7.59
CA ILE A 182 -5.36 1.06 6.88
C ILE A 182 -5.96 1.04 5.48
N PHE A 183 -5.88 -0.09 4.78
CA PHE A 183 -6.56 -0.26 3.49
C PHE A 183 -8.07 -0.18 3.63
N VAL A 184 -8.65 -0.84 4.63
CA VAL A 184 -10.10 -0.73 4.92
C VAL A 184 -10.48 0.71 5.24
N TYR A 185 -9.75 1.36 6.15
CA TYR A 185 -9.99 2.76 6.52
C TYR A 185 -9.90 3.70 5.32
N PHE A 186 -8.85 3.56 4.51
CA PHE A 186 -8.67 4.37 3.30
C PHE A 186 -9.77 4.12 2.28
N GLY A 187 -10.17 2.88 2.08
CA GLY A 187 -11.26 2.53 1.17
C GLY A 187 -12.61 3.08 1.62
N ILE A 188 -12.91 3.00 2.93
CA ILE A 188 -14.08 3.67 3.52
C ILE A 188 -13.99 5.19 3.30
N HIS A 189 -12.82 5.80 3.52
CA HIS A 189 -12.63 7.24 3.28
C HIS A 189 -12.91 7.61 1.81
N LEU A 190 -12.44 6.81 0.85
CA LEU A 190 -12.72 7.02 -0.58
C LEU A 190 -14.21 6.92 -0.93
N ILE A 191 -14.94 6.01 -0.29
CA ILE A 191 -16.39 5.84 -0.48
C ILE A 191 -17.17 7.00 0.16
N ILE A 192 -16.80 7.36 1.41
CA ILE A 192 -17.51 8.34 2.23
C ILE A 192 -17.21 9.79 1.83
N LYS A 193 -16.10 10.09 1.14
CA LYS A 193 -15.72 11.47 0.72
C LYS A 193 -16.62 12.08 -0.37
N LYS A 194 -17.92 11.87 -0.24
CA LYS A 194 -19.01 12.71 -0.73
C LYS A 194 -19.65 13.40 0.48
N VAL A 195 -19.59 14.73 0.54
CA VAL A 195 -20.67 15.64 1.00
C VAL A 195 -20.14 17.07 1.24
N GLU A 196 -18.87 17.27 1.60
CA GLU A 196 -18.40 18.60 2.03
C GLU A 196 -18.18 19.63 0.92
N ASP A 197 -17.67 19.24 -0.25
CA ASP A 197 -17.47 20.21 -1.34
C ASP A 197 -18.80 20.82 -1.82
N LYS A 198 -19.93 20.12 -1.68
CA LYS A 198 -21.25 20.70 -2.01
C LYS A 198 -21.71 21.79 -1.03
N LYS A 199 -21.35 21.73 0.25
CA LYS A 199 -21.75 22.77 1.23
C LYS A 199 -20.97 24.09 1.02
N LYS A 200 -19.75 24.03 0.50
CA LYS A 200 -18.93 25.23 0.26
C LYS A 200 -19.37 26.01 -0.99
N TYR A 201 -19.84 25.33 -2.03
CA TYR A 201 -20.36 25.99 -3.23
C TYR A 201 -21.82 26.44 -3.13
N SER A 202 -22.62 25.82 -2.25
CA SER A 202 -24.01 26.27 -1.99
C SER A 202 -24.09 27.51 -1.07
N LYS A 203 -23.08 27.79 -0.25
CA LYS A 203 -23.06 28.98 0.65
C LYS A 203 -22.42 30.23 0.03
N LYS A 204 -21.85 30.14 -1.18
CA LYS A 204 -21.30 31.29 -1.92
C LYS A 204 -22.26 31.90 -2.96
N LYS A 205 -23.48 31.36 -3.06
CA LYS A 205 -24.59 31.94 -3.82
C LYS A 205 -25.74 32.25 -2.88
N LYS A 206 -25.59 33.29 -2.07
CA LYS A 206 -26.68 34.10 -1.51
C LYS A 206 -26.11 35.46 -1.16
#